data_AF-A0AAF0JC21-F1
#
_entry.id   AF-A0AAF0JC21-F1
#
_cell.length_a   1.000
_cell.length_b   1.000
_cell.length_c   1.000
_cell.angle_alpha   90.00
_cell.angle_beta   90.00
_cell.angle_gamma   90.00
#
_symmetry.space_group_name_H-M   'P 1'
#
loop_
_entity.id
_entity.type
_entity.pdbx_description
1 polymer ?
#
loop_
_entity_poly.entity_id
_entity_poly.type
_entity_poly.pdbx_seq_one_letter_code
_entity_poly.pdbx_strand_id
1 'polypeptide(L)'
;MGGLVAYSDSEEEEERLHLSLTRPILIRKHEQKSFVDQAAQCVRESQVERFSVGFARFTSFPSDTSDRVFLALETNAGWHELQSLTKALSQRLYALFRAPMYYQQPRFHASVAYCEPTEACPRAALERIGEELASALNRSLDT
;
A
#
# COMPACT_ATOMS: atom_id res chain seq x y z
N MET A 1 -7.20 29.38 25.27
CA MET A 1 -8.14 28.31 24.87
C MET A 1 -7.88 27.95 23.41
N GLY A 2 -6.78 27.26 23.15
CA GLY A 2 -6.36 26.83 21.82
C GLY A 2 -5.45 25.65 22.03
N GLY A 3 -6.05 24.46 22.08
CA GLY A 3 -5.34 23.21 22.25
C GLY A 3 -4.39 23.02 21.08
N LEU A 4 -3.10 22.93 21.39
CA LEU A 4 -2.09 22.38 20.51
C LEU A 4 -2.54 20.93 20.23
N VAL A 5 -3.09 20.66 19.05
CA VAL A 5 -3.15 19.27 18.56
C VAL A 5 -1.73 18.98 18.10
N ALA A 6 -0.89 18.60 19.06
CA ALA A 6 0.29 17.83 18.75
C ALA A 6 -0.20 16.59 17.99
N TYR A 7 0.32 16.34 16.79
CA TYR A 7 0.44 14.97 16.34
C TYR A 7 1.45 14.34 17.29
N SER A 8 0.94 13.78 18.39
CA SER A 8 1.71 13.02 19.36
C SER A 8 2.14 11.73 18.68
N ASP A 9 3.39 11.72 18.21
CA ASP A 9 4.08 10.55 17.69
C ASP A 9 4.56 9.68 18.86
N SER A 10 3.60 9.21 19.66
CA SER A 10 3.87 8.41 20.85
C SER A 10 2.74 7.42 21.10
N GLU A 11 2.56 6.47 20.18
CA GLU A 11 1.83 5.23 20.43
C GLU A 11 2.59 4.13 19.69
N GLU A 12 2.80 3.00 20.35
CA GLU A 12 3.28 1.77 19.72
C GLU A 12 2.53 1.61 18.39
N GLU A 13 3.21 1.77 17.24
CA GLU A 13 2.58 1.51 15.95
C GLU A 13 2.24 0.01 15.94
N GLU A 14 1.03 -0.34 16.39
CA GLU A 14 0.41 -1.58 16.01
C GLU A 14 0.60 -1.68 14.51
N GLU A 15 1.34 -2.69 14.06
CA GLU A 15 1.58 -2.95 12.64
C GLU A 15 0.24 -3.22 11.96
N ARG A 16 -0.44 -2.14 11.57
CA ARG A 16 -1.77 -2.19 10.99
C ARG A 16 -1.63 -2.53 9.52
N LEU A 17 -2.32 -3.60 9.13
CA LEU A 17 -2.49 -3.96 7.74
C LEU A 17 -3.12 -2.77 6.98
N HIS A 18 -2.57 -2.47 5.82
CA HIS A 18 -3.01 -1.35 4.99
C HIS A 18 -2.95 -1.72 3.51
N LEU A 19 -3.61 -0.91 2.68
CA LEU A 19 -3.55 -0.98 1.22
C LEU A 19 -2.84 0.28 0.71
N SER A 20 -1.72 0.12 0.00
CA SER A 20 -1.00 1.26 -0.56
C SER A 20 -1.81 1.91 -1.69
N LEU A 21 -2.18 3.18 -1.52
CA LEU A 21 -2.90 3.96 -2.55
C LEU A 21 -1.99 4.86 -3.39
N THR A 22 -0.73 4.99 -2.98
CA THR A 22 0.34 5.71 -3.68
C THR A 22 1.60 4.85 -3.70
N ARG A 23 2.51 5.15 -4.64
CA ARG A 23 3.91 4.73 -4.49
C ARG A 23 4.59 5.59 -3.42
N PRO A 24 5.76 5.22 -2.89
CA PRO A 24 6.50 6.09 -1.98
C PRO A 24 6.77 7.47 -2.61
N ILE A 25 6.55 8.53 -1.84
CA ILE A 25 6.67 9.93 -2.29
C ILE A 25 7.68 10.64 -1.40
N LEU A 26 8.67 11.30 -2.01
CA LEU A 26 9.59 12.17 -1.29
C LEU A 26 8.92 13.53 -1.07
N ILE A 27 8.67 13.87 0.19
CA ILE A 27 8.03 15.13 0.60
C ILE A 27 9.01 15.95 1.43
N ARG A 28 9.16 17.24 1.11
CA ARG A 28 10.01 18.14 1.91
C ARG A 28 9.30 18.51 3.20
N LYS A 29 10.06 18.77 4.26
CA LYS A 29 9.50 19.09 5.59
C LYS A 29 8.45 20.22 5.57
N HIS A 30 8.67 21.27 4.77
CA HIS A 30 7.72 22.38 4.65
C HIS A 30 6.46 22.04 3.83
N GLU A 31 6.51 20.99 3.01
CA GLU A 31 5.38 20.53 2.18
C GLU A 31 4.47 19.55 2.94
N GLN A 32 4.94 18.92 4.01
CA GLN A 32 4.21 17.85 4.74
C GLN A 32 2.76 18.22 5.07
N LYS A 33 2.55 19.39 5.67
CA LYS A 33 1.18 19.83 6.02
C LYS A 33 0.32 19.99 4.76
N SER A 34 0.86 20.66 3.74
CA SER A 34 0.16 20.84 2.46
C SER A 34 -0.17 19.50 1.80
N PHE A 35 0.77 18.55 1.82
CA PHE A 35 0.58 17.21 1.28
C PHE A 35 -0.59 16.48 1.94
N VAL A 36 -0.62 16.44 3.27
CA VAL A 36 -1.71 15.79 4.03
C VAL A 36 -3.05 16.48 3.75
N ASP A 37 -3.09 17.81 3.79
CA ASP A 37 -4.30 18.59 3.54
C ASP A 37 -4.85 18.33 2.11
N GLN A 38 -3.96 18.30 1.11
CA GLN A 38 -4.31 18.04 -0.29
C GLN A 38 -4.75 16.60 -0.54
N ALA A 39 -4.09 15.61 0.07
CA ALA A 39 -4.49 14.21 -0.02
C ALA A 39 -5.88 13.99 0.60
N ALA A 40 -6.11 14.54 1.81
CA ALA A 40 -7.40 14.44 2.49
C ALA A 40 -8.52 15.16 1.71
N GLN A 41 -8.23 16.34 1.15
CA GLN A 41 -9.18 17.04 0.29
C GLN A 41 -9.52 16.24 -0.97
N CYS A 42 -8.52 15.62 -1.59
CA CYS A 42 -8.72 14.77 -2.76
C CYS A 42 -9.65 13.58 -2.45
N VAL A 43 -9.47 12.93 -1.30
CA VAL A 43 -10.34 11.83 -0.88
C VAL A 43 -11.77 12.31 -0.69
N ARG A 44 -11.98 13.46 -0.01
CA ARG A 44 -13.33 14.05 0.16
C ARG A 44 -14.01 14.38 -1.17
N GLU A 45 -13.25 14.91 -2.13
CA GLU A 45 -13.76 15.31 -3.45
C GLU A 45 -13.93 14.13 -4.41
N SER A 46 -13.34 12.97 -4.12
CA SER A 46 -13.46 11.77 -4.96
C SER A 46 -14.87 11.18 -4.98
N GLN A 47 -15.73 11.59 -4.04
CA GLN A 47 -17.10 11.08 -3.83
C GLN A 47 -17.18 9.55 -3.61
N VAL A 48 -16.04 8.90 -3.31
CA VAL A 48 -16.02 7.49 -2.93
C VAL A 48 -16.59 7.36 -1.52
N GLU A 49 -17.73 6.69 -1.41
CA GLU A 49 -18.38 6.41 -0.12
C GLU A 49 -17.61 5.33 0.66
N ARG A 50 -17.98 5.10 1.93
CA ARG A 50 -17.42 3.99 2.71
C ARG A 50 -17.78 2.67 2.03
N PHE A 51 -16.78 1.82 1.82
CA PHE A 51 -16.94 0.53 1.14
C PHE A 51 -16.22 -0.58 1.91
N SER A 52 -16.58 -1.82 1.59
CA SER A 52 -15.91 -3.00 2.13
C SER A 52 -14.83 -3.50 1.17
N VAL A 53 -13.72 -3.96 1.73
CA VAL A 53 -12.67 -4.65 0.98
C VAL A 53 -12.76 -6.14 1.29
N GLY A 54 -12.66 -6.96 0.23
CA GLY A 54 -12.55 -8.41 0.35
C GLY A 54 -11.24 -8.90 -0.27
N PHE A 55 -10.53 -9.75 0.48
CA PHE A 55 -9.32 -10.43 0.01
C PHE A 55 -9.71 -11.73 -0.69
N ALA A 56 -9.05 -12.02 -1.81
CA ALA A 56 -9.39 -13.15 -2.66
C ALA A 56 -8.34 -14.26 -2.65
N ARG A 57 -7.05 -13.90 -2.58
CA ARG A 57 -5.96 -14.87 -2.68
C ARG A 57 -4.68 -14.39 -2.02
N PHE A 58 -3.84 -15.33 -1.62
CA PHE A 58 -2.43 -15.08 -1.33
C PHE A 58 -1.64 -14.86 -2.62
N THR A 59 -0.66 -13.97 -2.56
CA THR A 59 0.30 -13.70 -3.63
C THR A 59 1.63 -13.30 -3.00
N SER A 60 2.71 -13.40 -3.77
CA SER A 60 3.99 -12.81 -3.40
C SER A 60 4.24 -11.53 -4.21
N PHE A 61 4.85 -10.53 -3.58
CA PHE A 61 5.26 -9.29 -4.22
C PHE A 61 6.71 -8.95 -3.85
N PRO A 62 7.64 -8.91 -4.82
CA PRO A 62 8.92 -8.27 -4.59
C PRO A 62 8.72 -6.76 -4.36
N SER A 63 9.47 -6.19 -3.42
CA SER A 63 9.44 -4.75 -3.15
C SER A 63 10.09 -3.97 -4.28
N ASP A 64 9.47 -2.86 -4.67
CA ASP A 64 10.07 -1.92 -5.64
C ASP A 64 11.10 -0.97 -5.02
N THR A 65 11.11 -0.86 -3.69
CA THR A 65 11.95 0.11 -2.96
C THR A 65 12.96 -0.52 -2.01
N SER A 66 12.93 -1.85 -1.89
CA SER A 66 13.86 -2.60 -1.06
C SER A 66 14.13 -3.97 -1.68
N ASP A 67 14.98 -4.75 -1.03
CA ASP A 67 15.23 -6.14 -1.40
C ASP A 67 14.26 -7.16 -0.79
N ARG A 68 13.26 -6.67 -0.04
CA ARG A 68 12.26 -7.51 0.60
C ARG A 68 11.35 -8.18 -0.42
N VAL A 69 10.94 -9.39 -0.10
CA VAL A 69 9.85 -10.11 -0.78
C VAL A 69 8.72 -10.29 0.21
N PHE A 70 7.52 -9.85 -0.15
CA PHE A 70 6.33 -9.86 0.69
C PHE A 70 5.44 -11.05 0.36
N LEU A 71 4.80 -11.60 1.39
CA LEU A 71 3.57 -12.37 1.27
C LEU A 71 2.40 -11.42 1.50
N ALA A 72 1.42 -11.44 0.62
CA ALA A 72 0.31 -10.51 0.66
C ALA A 72 -1.03 -11.17 0.31
N LEU A 73 -2.10 -10.52 0.75
CA LEU A 73 -3.47 -10.82 0.36
C LEU A 73 -3.93 -9.81 -0.68
N GLU A 74 -4.23 -10.28 -1.90
CA GLU A 74 -4.72 -9.44 -2.99
C GLU A 74 -6.23 -9.22 -2.86
N THR A 75 -6.67 -7.97 -3.09
CA THR A 75 -8.08 -7.61 -3.01
C THR A 75 -8.81 -7.88 -4.33
N ASN A 76 -10.10 -8.19 -4.24
CA ASN A 76 -10.99 -8.26 -5.41
C ASN A 76 -12.23 -7.38 -5.19
N ALA A 77 -12.92 -7.56 -4.05
CA ALA A 77 -14.00 -6.66 -3.67
C ALA A 77 -13.43 -5.31 -3.17
N GLY A 78 -14.04 -4.20 -3.59
CA GLY A 78 -13.57 -2.84 -3.33
C GLY A 78 -12.55 -2.30 -4.34
N TRP A 79 -12.24 -3.05 -5.40
CA TRP A 79 -11.17 -2.67 -6.35
C TRP A 79 -11.50 -1.38 -7.12
N HIS A 80 -12.76 -1.16 -7.52
CA HIS A 80 -13.14 0.04 -8.28
C HIS A 80 -13.05 1.32 -7.45
N GLU A 81 -13.42 1.24 -6.17
CA GLU A 81 -13.30 2.31 -5.19
C GLU A 81 -11.83 2.66 -4.95
N LEU A 82 -10.99 1.64 -4.74
CA LEU A 82 -9.54 1.81 -4.61
C LEU A 82 -8.92 2.42 -5.87
N GLN A 83 -9.30 1.94 -7.06
CA GLN A 83 -8.82 2.48 -8.33
C GLN A 83 -9.21 3.96 -8.49
N SER A 84 -10.44 4.32 -8.14
CA SER A 84 -10.94 5.69 -8.20
C SER A 84 -10.14 6.60 -7.27
N LEU A 85 -9.91 6.18 -6.02
CA LEU A 85 -9.11 6.91 -5.04
C LEU A 85 -7.67 7.11 -5.53
N THR A 86 -7.02 6.02 -5.97
CA THR A 86 -5.63 6.08 -6.45
C THR A 86 -5.48 6.93 -7.69
N LYS A 87 -6.44 6.90 -8.63
CA LYS A 87 -6.42 7.76 -9.82
C LYS A 87 -6.52 9.23 -9.43
N ALA A 88 -7.46 9.58 -8.55
CA ALA A 88 -7.64 10.95 -8.06
C ALA A 88 -6.40 11.46 -7.33
N LEU A 89 -5.86 10.65 -6.40
CA LEU A 89 -4.63 10.95 -5.66
C LEU A 89 -3.44 11.12 -6.60
N SER A 90 -3.23 10.19 -7.54
CA SER A 90 -2.08 10.24 -8.46
C SER A 90 -2.06 11.53 -9.27
N GLN A 91 -3.21 11.93 -9.83
CA GLN A 91 -3.31 13.15 -10.63
C GLN A 91 -3.00 14.40 -9.79
N ARG A 92 -3.60 14.52 -8.60
CA ARG A 92 -3.38 15.69 -7.73
C ARG A 92 -1.94 15.75 -7.22
N LEU A 93 -1.42 14.65 -6.71
CA LEU A 93 -0.11 14.61 -6.09
C LEU A 93 1.01 14.76 -7.13
N TYR A 94 0.82 14.27 -8.36
CA TYR A 94 1.73 14.55 -9.47
C TYR A 94 1.75 16.05 -9.82
N ALA A 95 0.58 16.68 -9.89
CA ALA A 95 0.48 18.09 -10.26
C ALA A 95 1.13 19.02 -9.22
N LEU A 96 0.91 18.75 -7.92
CA LEU A 96 1.33 19.63 -6.83
C LEU A 96 2.73 19.31 -6.27
N PHE A 97 3.10 18.02 -6.22
CA PHE A 97 4.32 17.57 -5.53
C PHE A 97 5.27 16.80 -6.43
N ARG A 98 4.95 16.65 -7.73
CA ARG A 98 5.70 15.79 -8.67
C ARG A 98 5.84 14.35 -8.19
N ALA A 99 4.85 13.90 -7.40
CA ALA A 99 4.79 12.52 -6.94
C ALA A 99 4.70 11.55 -8.13
N PRO A 100 5.29 10.35 -8.05
CA PRO A 100 5.14 9.34 -9.08
C PRO A 100 3.66 8.97 -9.28
N MET A 101 3.25 8.80 -10.54
CA MET A 101 1.97 8.17 -10.85
C MET A 101 1.94 6.75 -10.28
N TYR A 102 0.76 6.28 -9.89
CA TYR A 102 0.57 4.90 -9.47
C TYR A 102 0.84 3.91 -10.61
N TYR A 103 0.96 2.63 -10.26
CA TYR A 103 1.19 1.54 -11.21
C TYR A 103 0.13 1.51 -12.32
N GLN A 104 0.57 1.26 -13.56
CA GLN A 104 -0.32 1.17 -14.73
C GLN A 104 -1.35 0.04 -14.59
N GLN A 105 -0.92 -1.08 -14.00
CA GLN A 105 -1.76 -2.22 -13.66
C GLN A 105 -1.84 -2.33 -12.13
N PRO A 106 -2.82 -1.65 -11.48
CA PRO A 106 -2.90 -1.63 -10.02
C PRO A 106 -3.30 -3.01 -9.48
N ARG A 107 -2.48 -3.53 -8.56
CA ARG A 107 -2.74 -4.74 -7.79
C ARG A 107 -2.79 -4.38 -6.31
N PHE A 108 -3.97 -4.06 -5.82
CA PHE A 108 -4.15 -3.68 -4.42
C PHE A 108 -4.02 -4.90 -3.52
N HIS A 109 -3.24 -4.76 -2.45
CA HIS A 109 -2.95 -5.85 -1.54
C HIS A 109 -2.58 -5.32 -0.16
N ALA A 110 -2.77 -6.17 0.84
CA ALA A 110 -2.22 -5.98 2.17
C ALA A 110 -1.08 -6.98 2.38
N SER A 111 0.12 -6.47 2.65
CA SER A 111 1.25 -7.32 3.02
C SER A 111 1.08 -7.82 4.45
N VAL A 112 1.22 -9.13 4.64
CA VAL A 112 1.03 -9.81 5.94
C VAL A 112 2.32 -10.36 6.51
N ALA A 113 3.34 -10.56 5.68
CA ALA A 113 4.68 -10.97 6.08
C ALA A 113 5.72 -10.56 5.02
N TYR A 114 7.00 -10.56 5.38
CA TYR A 114 8.09 -10.37 4.43
C TYR A 114 9.36 -11.14 4.83
N CYS A 115 10.25 -11.31 3.85
CA CYS A 115 11.61 -11.80 4.07
C CYS A 115 12.63 -10.89 3.39
N GLU A 116 13.81 -10.81 3.99
CA GLU A 116 14.98 -10.13 3.42
C GLU A 116 15.97 -11.17 2.87
N PRO A 117 16.63 -10.90 1.74
CA PRO A 117 17.59 -11.83 1.18
C PRO A 117 18.83 -11.94 2.04
N THR A 118 19.42 -13.13 2.00
CA THR A 118 20.70 -13.44 2.65
C THR A 118 21.64 -14.04 1.61
N GLU A 119 22.91 -14.23 1.96
CA GLU A 119 23.85 -14.92 1.08
C GLU A 119 23.39 -16.35 0.73
N ALA A 120 22.79 -17.06 1.69
CA ALA A 120 22.27 -18.40 1.50
C ALA A 120 20.94 -18.43 0.72
N CYS A 121 20.16 -17.34 0.78
CA CYS A 121 18.87 -17.23 0.11
C CYS A 121 18.78 -15.89 -0.61
N PRO A 122 19.32 -15.80 -1.85
CA PRO A 122 19.28 -14.56 -2.62
C PRO A 122 17.84 -14.20 -3.00
N ARG A 123 17.61 -12.93 -3.35
CA ARG A 123 16.28 -12.39 -3.68
C ARG A 123 15.51 -13.24 -4.70
N ALA A 124 16.17 -13.67 -5.78
CA ALA A 124 15.55 -14.51 -6.79
C ALA A 124 15.08 -15.89 -6.26
N ALA A 125 15.74 -16.42 -5.22
CA ALA A 125 15.27 -17.63 -4.53
C ALA A 125 14.05 -17.33 -3.65
N LEU A 126 14.06 -16.20 -2.92
CA LEU A 126 12.91 -15.76 -2.13
C LEU A 126 11.66 -15.49 -2.97
N GLU A 127 11.81 -14.90 -4.17
CA GLU A 127 10.70 -14.67 -5.09
C GLU A 127 10.03 -15.99 -5.47
N ARG A 128 10.81 -17.02 -5.85
CA ARG A 128 10.27 -18.36 -6.13
C ARG A 128 9.61 -19.00 -4.91
N ILE A 129 10.25 -18.95 -3.75
CA ILE A 129 9.71 -19.51 -2.50
C ILE A 129 8.39 -18.82 -2.14
N GLY A 130 8.32 -17.49 -2.31
CA GLY A 130 7.11 -16.71 -2.06
C GLY A 130 5.95 -17.12 -2.98
N GLU A 131 6.22 -17.33 -4.27
CA GLU A 131 5.24 -17.83 -5.24
C GLU A 131 4.75 -19.24 -4.91
N GLU A 132 5.67 -20.14 -4.54
CA GLU A 132 5.35 -21.51 -4.11
C GLU A 132 4.51 -21.53 -2.84
N LEU A 133 4.88 -20.72 -1.84
CA LEU A 133 4.13 -20.59 -0.58
C LEU A 133 2.73 -20.04 -0.82
N ALA A 134 2.60 -18.94 -1.58
CA ALA A 134 1.29 -18.38 -1.91
C ALA A 134 0.42 -19.40 -2.64
N SER A 135 0.99 -20.15 -3.58
CA SER A 135 0.28 -21.22 -4.29
C SER A 135 -0.17 -22.35 -3.36
N ALA A 136 0.67 -22.75 -2.40
CA ALA A 136 0.32 -23.76 -1.42
C ALA A 136 -0.80 -23.30 -0.48
N LEU A 137 -0.75 -22.05 0.00
CA LEU A 137 -1.80 -21.47 0.83
C LEU A 137 -3.13 -21.39 0.09
N ASN A 138 -3.13 -20.93 -1.17
CA ASN A 138 -4.37 -20.86 -1.96
C ASN A 138 -5.00 -22.25 -2.14
N ARG A 139 -4.21 -23.29 -2.45
CA ARG A 139 -4.73 -24.67 -2.55
C ARG A 139 -5.37 -25.17 -1.25
N SER A 140 -4.86 -24.73 -0.10
CA SER A 140 -5.41 -25.12 1.21
C SER A 140 -6.72 -24.41 1.57
N LEU A 141 -7.06 -23.31 0.88
CA LEU A 141 -8.33 -22.61 1.06
C LEU A 141 -9.45 -23.21 0.20
N ASP A 142 -9.09 -23.95 -0.87
CA ASP A 142 -10.04 -24.60 -1.79
C ASP A 142 -10.52 -25.98 -1.31
N THR A 143 -10.04 -26.45 -0.15
CA THR A 143 -10.39 -27.73 0.50
C THR A 143 -11.30 -27.53 1.70
#